data_AF-K1TFY1-F1
#
_entry.id   AF-K1TFY1-F1
#
_cell.length_a   1.000
_cell.length_b   1.000
_cell.length_c   1.000
_cell.angle_alpha   90.00
_cell.angle_beta   90.00
_cell.angle_gamma   90.00
#
_symmetry.space_group_name_H-M   'P 1'
#
loop_
_entity.id
_entity.type
_entity.pdbx_description
1 polymer ?
#
loop_
_entity_poly.entity_id
_entity_poly.type
_entity_poly.pdbx_seq_one_letter_code
_entity_poly.pdbx_strand_id
1 'polypeptide(L)'
;MLESSEGLPLTVYFVIPSCVPATGFDESGAVLSADDIEEFYSEGRVLGLGEVMNYVGVVAGDDELEKKIKSALSRGLVVNGHAPLLSGKPLDKYISAGIGDDHE
;
A
#
# COMPACT_ATOMS: atom_id res chain seq x y z
N MET A 1 16.34 2.97 -4.21
CA MET A 1 15.49 3.67 -5.20
C MET A 1 15.55 5.18 -5.03
N LEU A 2 15.32 5.70 -3.82
CA LEU A 2 15.41 7.13 -3.53
C LEU A 2 16.74 7.75 -4.01
N GLU A 3 17.87 7.23 -3.53
CA GLU A 3 19.22 7.67 -3.93
C GLU A 3 19.45 7.58 -5.44
N SER A 4 19.12 6.44 -6.05
CA SER A 4 19.31 6.20 -7.49
C SER A 4 18.50 7.14 -8.39
N SER A 5 17.46 7.80 -7.86
CA SER A 5 16.62 8.74 -8.59
C SER A 5 17.01 10.21 -8.39
N GLU A 6 18.08 10.49 -7.64
CA GLU A 6 18.56 11.85 -7.41
C GLU A 6 19.28 12.43 -8.63
N GLY A 7 19.08 13.73 -8.87
CA GLY A 7 19.75 14.45 -9.96
C GLY A 7 19.28 14.11 -11.37
N LEU A 8 18.26 13.25 -11.52
CA LEU A 8 17.67 12.93 -12.83
C LEU A 8 16.87 14.12 -13.39
N PRO A 9 16.74 14.25 -14.72
CA PRO A 9 15.80 15.19 -15.35
C PRO A 9 14.32 14.75 -15.21
N LEU A 10 14.03 13.90 -14.23
CA LEU A 10 12.73 13.33 -13.91
C LEU A 10 12.54 13.41 -12.39
N THR A 11 11.43 13.98 -11.95
CA THR A 11 11.04 13.92 -10.53
C THR A 11 10.32 12.61 -10.27
N VAL A 12 10.88 11.79 -9.36
CA VAL A 12 10.31 10.49 -9.00
C VAL A 12 9.78 10.56 -7.57
N TYR A 13 8.49 10.24 -7.42
CA TYR A 13 7.84 10.01 -6.14
C TYR A 13 7.60 8.51 -5.95
N PHE A 14 7.53 8.07 -4.70
CA PHE A 14 7.40 6.68 -4.34
C PHE A 14 6.16 6.46 -3.48
N VAL A 15 5.65 5.25 -3.56
CA VAL A 15 4.69 4.70 -2.61
C VAL A 15 5.27 3.38 -2.10
N ILE A 16 5.06 3.08 -0.83
CA ILE A 16 5.66 1.93 -0.16
C ILE A 16 4.96 0.64 -0.63
N PRO A 17 5.69 -0.45 -0.97
CA PRO A 17 5.07 -1.74 -1.30
C PRO A 17 4.14 -2.25 -0.20
N SER A 18 2.87 -2.51 -0.54
CA SER A 18 1.84 -2.89 0.45
C SER A 18 1.83 -4.39 0.78
N CYS A 19 2.12 -5.24 -0.21
CA CYS A 19 1.95 -6.70 -0.16
C CYS A 19 3.29 -7.39 -0.46
N VAL A 20 4.17 -7.47 0.55
CA VAL A 20 5.44 -8.21 0.46
C VAL A 20 5.52 -9.20 1.63
N PRO A 21 5.42 -10.53 1.38
CA PRO A 21 5.12 -11.17 0.08
C PRO A 21 3.72 -10.82 -0.45
N ALA A 22 3.50 -11.08 -1.74
CA ALA A 22 2.18 -10.92 -2.36
C ALA A 22 1.13 -11.89 -1.76
N THR A 23 1.58 -13.05 -1.26
CA THR A 23 0.73 -14.07 -0.63
C THR A 23 1.51 -14.88 0.39
N GLY A 24 0.84 -15.40 1.42
CA GLY A 24 1.47 -16.26 2.44
C GLY A 24 1.82 -17.67 1.95
N PHE A 25 1.45 -18.03 0.73
CA PHE A 25 1.81 -19.32 0.10
C PHE A 25 3.13 -19.29 -0.67
N ASP A 26 3.75 -18.13 -0.81
CA ASP A 26 4.98 -17.93 -1.58
C ASP A 26 6.11 -17.39 -0.70
N GLU A 27 7.34 -17.46 -1.20
CA GLU A 27 8.53 -16.90 -0.55
C GLU A 27 8.89 -15.54 -1.15
N SER A 28 9.48 -14.68 -0.34
CA SER A 28 9.98 -13.36 -0.76
C SER A 28 11.31 -13.04 -0.09
N GLY A 29 12.10 -12.17 -0.71
CA GLY A 29 13.37 -11.71 -0.12
C GLY A 29 13.22 -10.84 1.13
N ALA A 30 12.00 -10.46 1.49
CA ALA A 30 11.65 -9.69 2.67
C ALA A 30 10.20 -9.97 3.09
N VAL A 31 9.86 -9.66 4.34
CA VAL A 31 8.47 -9.52 4.80
C VAL A 31 8.37 -8.10 5.33
N LEU A 32 7.40 -7.32 4.83
CA LEU A 32 7.21 -5.94 5.29
C LEU A 32 5.97 -5.89 6.17
N SER A 33 6.17 -5.70 7.47
CA SER A 33 5.09 -5.38 8.40
C SER A 33 4.74 -3.89 8.36
N ALA A 34 3.63 -3.51 9.00
CA ALA A 34 3.27 -2.11 9.20
C ALA A 34 4.35 -1.36 9.98
N ASP A 35 5.04 -2.00 10.92
CA ASP A 35 6.08 -1.34 11.72
C ASP A 35 7.37 -1.13 10.91
N ASP A 36 7.71 -2.06 9.99
CA ASP A 36 8.88 -1.95 9.12
C ASP A 36 8.78 -0.78 8.15
N ILE A 37 7.56 -0.35 7.80
CA ILE A 37 7.35 0.69 6.79
C ILE A 37 7.24 2.11 7.37
N GLU A 38 7.13 2.23 8.69
CA GLU A 38 6.86 3.51 9.38
C GLU A 38 7.92 4.57 9.12
N GLU A 39 9.20 4.19 9.14
CA GLU A 39 10.31 5.13 8.98
C GLU A 39 10.30 5.82 7.61
N PHE A 40 9.85 5.12 6.57
CA PHE A 40 9.84 5.64 5.20
C PHE A 40 8.79 6.72 4.99
N TYR A 41 7.76 6.81 5.83
CA TYR A 41 6.79 7.91 5.73
C TYR A 41 7.39 9.28 6.09
N SER A 42 8.57 9.32 6.71
CA SER A 42 9.30 10.57 6.95
C SER A 42 10.06 11.08 5.72
N GLU A 43 10.20 10.25 4.68
CA GLU A 43 10.89 10.62 3.45
C GLU A 43 10.00 11.50 2.56
N GLY A 44 10.45 12.72 2.27
CA GLY A 44 9.62 13.72 1.55
C GLY A 44 9.21 13.34 0.13
N ARG A 45 9.82 12.30 -0.47
CA ARG A 45 9.43 11.75 -1.78
C ARG A 45 8.51 10.52 -1.68
N VAL A 46 8.19 10.06 -0.48
CA VAL A 46 7.25 8.95 -0.23
C VAL A 46 5.86 9.53 0.04
N LEU A 47 4.91 9.22 -0.84
CA LEU A 47 3.58 9.82 -0.84
C LEU A 47 2.51 8.95 -0.16
N GLY A 48 2.83 7.70 0.18
CA GLY A 48 1.90 6.82 0.85
C GLY A 48 2.14 5.34 0.63
N LEU A 49 1.09 4.54 0.76
CA LEU A 49 1.10 3.10 0.56
C LEU A 49 0.71 2.79 -0.89
N GLY A 50 1.51 1.95 -1.54
CA GLY A 50 1.29 1.51 -2.91
C GLY A 50 0.12 0.54 -3.02
N GLU A 51 -0.16 0.12 -4.25
CA GLU A 51 -1.35 -0.67 -4.63
C GLU A 51 -1.67 -1.81 -3.65
N VAL A 52 -2.81 -1.75 -2.97
CA VAL A 52 -3.25 -2.79 -2.03
C VAL A 52 -3.90 -3.94 -2.79
N MET A 53 -3.07 -4.77 -3.42
CA MET A 53 -3.50 -5.91 -4.24
C MET A 53 -4.17 -7.04 -3.45
N ASN A 54 -3.89 -7.16 -2.14
CA ASN A 54 -4.59 -8.11 -1.27
C ASN A 54 -5.98 -7.60 -0.86
N TYR A 55 -6.84 -7.33 -1.85
CA TYR A 55 -8.22 -6.90 -1.63
C TYR A 55 -9.04 -7.97 -0.88
N VAL A 56 -8.67 -9.25 -1.02
CA VAL A 56 -9.31 -10.36 -0.28
C VAL A 56 -9.09 -10.21 1.22
N GLY A 57 -7.86 -9.91 1.64
CA GLY A 57 -7.51 -9.64 3.04
C GLY A 57 -8.22 -8.40 3.57
N VAL A 58 -8.29 -7.32 2.79
CA VAL A 58 -9.04 -6.11 3.18
C VAL A 58 -10.53 -6.42 3.40
N VAL A 59 -11.17 -7.14 2.46
CA VAL A 59 -12.59 -7.51 2.56
C VAL A 59 -12.87 -8.45 3.75
N ALA A 60 -11.88 -9.26 4.11
CA ALA A 60 -11.91 -10.19 5.24
C ALA A 60 -11.58 -9.52 6.60
N GLY A 61 -11.06 -8.30 6.62
CA GLY A 61 -10.64 -7.61 7.85
C GLY A 61 -9.31 -8.12 8.40
N ASP A 62 -8.31 -8.29 7.53
CA ASP A 62 -6.95 -8.67 7.93
C ASP A 62 -6.29 -7.56 8.77
N ASP A 63 -5.94 -7.89 10.02
CA ASP A 63 -5.42 -6.91 11.00
C ASP A 63 -4.11 -6.25 10.54
N GLU A 64 -3.23 -6.99 9.86
CA GLU A 64 -1.93 -6.49 9.43
C GLU A 64 -2.07 -5.52 8.26
N LEU A 65 -2.93 -5.84 7.28
CA LEU A 65 -3.29 -4.91 6.21
C LEU A 65 -3.99 -3.66 6.77
N GLU A 66 -4.94 -3.83 7.69
CA GLU A 66 -5.59 -2.70 8.33
C GLU A 66 -4.59 -1.79 9.05
N LYS A 67 -3.58 -2.36 9.72
CA LYS A 67 -2.52 -1.60 10.39
C LYS A 67 -1.69 -0.79 9.40
N LYS A 68 -1.29 -1.37 8.26
CA LYS A 68 -0.58 -0.64 7.18
C LYS A 68 -1.41 0.50 6.61
N ILE A 69 -2.68 0.22 6.30
CA ILE A 69 -3.60 1.22 5.73
C ILE A 69 -3.79 2.38 6.72
N LYS A 70 -4.09 2.08 7.99
CA LYS A 70 -4.27 3.10 9.04
C LYS A 70 -2.99 3.91 9.28
N SER A 71 -1.82 3.28 9.20
CA SER A 71 -0.54 3.98 9.35
C SER A 71 -0.37 5.10 8.31
N ALA A 72 -0.59 4.80 7.03
CA ALA A 72 -0.55 5.81 5.96
C ALA A 72 -1.62 6.89 6.15
N LEU A 73 -2.88 6.50 6.37
CA LEU A 73 -4.01 7.42 6.48
C LEU A 73 -3.88 8.39 7.68
N SER A 74 -3.37 7.90 8.82
CA SER A 74 -3.15 8.75 10.01
C SER A 74 -2.12 9.87 9.79
N ARG A 75 -1.31 9.77 8.73
CA ARG A 75 -0.33 10.78 8.28
C ARG A 75 -0.85 11.66 7.14
N GLY A 76 -2.09 11.43 6.68
CA GLY A 76 -2.66 12.13 5.54
C GLY A 76 -2.04 11.73 4.20
N LEU A 77 -1.42 10.55 4.14
CA LEU A 77 -0.82 10.00 2.93
C LEU A 77 -1.83 9.18 2.12
N VAL A 78 -1.52 8.93 0.85
CA VAL A 78 -2.41 8.16 -0.03
C VAL A 78 -2.31 6.65 0.25
N VAL A 79 -3.37 5.93 -0.10
CA VAL A 79 -3.38 4.47 -0.17
C VAL A 79 -3.93 4.09 -1.53
N ASN A 80 -3.05 3.59 -2.40
CA ASN A 80 -3.43 3.21 -3.76
C ASN A 80 -4.08 1.83 -3.80
N GLY A 81 -4.97 1.61 -4.75
CA GLY A 81 -5.70 0.37 -4.91
C GLY A 81 -5.29 -0.46 -6.11
N HIS A 82 -5.73 -1.73 -6.02
CA HIS A 82 -5.69 -2.74 -7.07
C HIS A 82 -6.87 -3.68 -6.78
N ALA A 83 -7.97 -3.47 -7.49
CA ALA A 83 -9.25 -4.10 -7.20
C ALA A 83 -9.86 -4.81 -8.44
N PRO A 84 -9.12 -5.73 -9.09
CA PRO A 84 -9.53 -6.32 -10.36
C PRO A 84 -10.85 -7.06 -10.21
N LEU A 85 -11.84 -6.65 -10.99
CA LEU A 85 -13.20 -7.19 -11.02
C LEU A 85 -13.98 -7.09 -9.69
N LEU A 86 -13.44 -6.37 -8.70
CA LEU A 86 -14.09 -6.19 -7.39
C LEU A 86 -15.31 -5.30 -7.56
N SER A 87 -16.46 -5.76 -7.07
CA SER A 87 -17.73 -5.03 -7.26
C SER A 87 -18.70 -5.26 -6.10
N GLY A 88 -19.72 -4.41 -6.00
CA GLY A 88 -20.75 -4.48 -4.96
C GLY A 88 -20.19 -4.32 -3.55
N LYS A 89 -20.75 -5.05 -2.58
CA LYS A 89 -20.39 -4.92 -1.15
C LYS A 89 -18.89 -5.15 -0.84
N PRO A 90 -18.18 -6.08 -1.50
CA PRO A 90 -16.73 -6.17 -1.37
C PRO A 90 -15.99 -4.88 -1.77
N LEU A 91 -16.39 -4.23 -2.87
CA LEU A 91 -15.81 -2.95 -3.28
C LEU A 91 -16.14 -1.85 -2.25
N ASP A 92 -17.38 -1.81 -1.73
CA ASP A 92 -17.74 -0.86 -0.67
C ASP A 92 -16.83 -1.02 0.56
N LYS A 93 -16.53 -2.26 0.97
CA LYS A 93 -15.61 -2.52 2.08
C LYS A 93 -14.18 -2.06 1.78
N TYR A 94 -13.69 -2.32 0.57
CA TYR A 94 -12.36 -1.93 0.14
C TYR A 94 -12.19 -0.41 0.15
N ILE A 95 -13.14 0.32 -0.44
CA ILE A 95 -13.16 1.79 -0.40
C ILE A 95 -13.31 2.31 1.05
N SER A 96 -14.17 1.67 1.85
CA SER A 96 -14.39 2.07 3.25
C SER A 96 -13.16 1.85 4.14
N ALA A 97 -12.26 0.95 3.78
CA ALA A 97 -10.97 0.80 4.46
C ALA A 97 -10.03 1.98 4.21
N GLY A 98 -10.32 2.83 3.22
CA GLY A 98 -9.59 4.05 2.91
C GLY A 98 -8.68 3.96 1.68
N ILE A 99 -8.82 2.92 0.86
CA ILE A 99 -8.19 2.86 -0.45
C ILE A 99 -8.89 3.84 -1.41
N GLY A 100 -8.12 4.69 -2.07
CA GLY A 100 -8.63 5.88 -2.75
C GLY A 100 -8.69 5.83 -4.28
N ASP A 101 -8.03 4.86 -4.91
CA ASP A 101 -8.00 4.71 -6.37
C ASP A 101 -7.96 3.23 -6.78
N ASP A 102 -7.98 2.99 -8.09
CA ASP A 102 -7.81 1.69 -8.74
C ASP A 102 -7.31 1.91 -10.17
N HIS A 103 -6.66 0.91 -10.75
CA HIS A 103 -6.12 0.96 -12.12
C HIS A 103 -6.30 -0.35 -12.91
N GLU A 104 -6.99 -1.34 -12.35
CA GLU A 104 -7.34 -2.62 -13.00
C GLU A 104 -8.64 -2.54 -13.82
#